data_AF-A0A2N5IAI2-F1
#
_entry.id   AF-A0A2N5IAI2-F1
#
_cell.length_a   1.000
_cell.length_b   1.000
_cell.length_c   1.000
_cell.angle_alpha   90.00
_cell.angle_beta   90.00
_cell.angle_gamma   90.00
#
_symmetry.space_group_name_H-M   'P 1'
#
loop_
_entity.id
_entity.type
_entity.pdbx_description
1 polymer ?
#
loop_
_entity_poly.entity_id
_entity_poly.type
_entity_poly.pdbx_seq_one_letter_code
_entity_poly.pdbx_strand_id
1 'polypeptide(L)'
;MSKTEIQETGWTKELRMWDTLFELKQDDPNFGFEGTIFFATDFAKDVSTGDFKTVIAYTSFNGMNLGKGICSFIVTSEILEEKFQPIETSFREYEKIIEKEYWEERRKEEQQEEDTSLPTSLVDKNGEALYLNDKWAFQGEVFVLEKVNQEYWFIPEKNKDNELEWVDPIISNQGVKIKEEAPTGEM
;
A
#
# COMPACT_ATOMS: atom_id res chain seq x y z
N MET A 1 -22.18 -42.04 -18.24
CA MET A 1 -21.57 -40.72 -17.99
C MET A 1 -22.59 -39.69 -18.40
N SER A 2 -23.09 -38.89 -17.45
CA SER A 2 -24.07 -37.84 -17.75
C SER A 2 -23.35 -36.69 -18.45
N LYS A 3 -23.77 -36.33 -19.66
CA LYS A 3 -23.37 -35.08 -20.30
C LYS A 3 -24.08 -33.97 -19.55
N THR A 4 -23.34 -33.20 -18.75
CA THR A 4 -23.83 -31.91 -18.29
C THR A 4 -24.02 -31.06 -19.53
N GLU A 5 -25.27 -30.85 -19.93
CA GLU A 5 -25.66 -29.86 -20.93
C GLU A 5 -25.37 -28.50 -20.29
N ILE A 6 -24.20 -27.94 -20.59
CA ILE A 6 -23.91 -26.54 -20.24
C ILE A 6 -24.83 -25.72 -21.15
N GLN A 7 -25.85 -25.15 -20.54
CA GLN A 7 -26.77 -24.25 -21.20
C GLN A 7 -25.95 -23.01 -21.59
N GLU A 8 -25.62 -22.85 -22.87
CA GLU A 8 -24.90 -21.67 -23.36
C GLU A 8 -25.67 -20.42 -22.94
N THR A 9 -25.12 -19.66 -21.99
CA THR A 9 -25.80 -18.48 -21.43
C THR A 9 -25.74 -17.28 -22.37
N GLY A 10 -25.14 -17.42 -23.55
CA GLY A 10 -25.29 -16.52 -24.69
C GLY A 10 -24.59 -15.16 -24.56
N TRP A 11 -24.28 -14.70 -23.35
CA TRP A 11 -23.64 -13.41 -23.07
C TRP A 11 -22.24 -13.32 -23.67
N THR A 12 -21.55 -14.45 -23.86
CA THR A 12 -20.24 -14.51 -24.52
C THR A 12 -20.30 -14.08 -26.01
N LYS A 13 -21.48 -14.00 -26.61
CA LYS A 13 -21.70 -13.49 -27.98
C LYS A 13 -21.81 -11.96 -28.03
N GLU A 14 -22.01 -11.31 -26.89
CA GLU A 14 -22.20 -9.86 -26.78
C GLU A 14 -20.96 -9.12 -26.26
N LEU A 15 -19.84 -9.84 -26.11
CA LEU A 15 -18.58 -9.28 -25.60
C LEU A 15 -18.08 -8.15 -26.48
N ARG A 16 -17.62 -7.08 -25.82
CA ARG A 16 -17.01 -5.90 -26.42
C ARG A 16 -15.66 -5.66 -25.77
N MET A 17 -14.64 -5.49 -26.61
CA MET A 17 -13.31 -5.10 -26.15
C MET A 17 -13.38 -3.79 -25.36
N TRP A 18 -12.64 -3.72 -24.25
CA TRP A 18 -12.53 -2.55 -23.38
C TRP A 18 -13.84 -2.06 -22.76
N ASP A 19 -14.90 -2.88 -22.81
CA ASP A 19 -16.22 -2.50 -22.28
C ASP A 19 -16.81 -3.61 -21.41
N THR A 20 -16.67 -4.87 -21.83
CA THR A 20 -17.20 -6.00 -21.07
C THR A 20 -16.29 -6.40 -19.93
N LEU A 21 -16.83 -6.27 -18.71
CA LEU A 21 -16.25 -6.74 -17.46
C LEU A 21 -16.86 -8.08 -17.04
N PHE A 22 -16.07 -8.88 -16.34
CA PHE A 22 -16.54 -10.11 -15.73
C PHE A 22 -15.73 -10.43 -14.48
N GLU A 23 -16.39 -11.10 -13.55
CA GLU A 23 -15.88 -11.44 -12.23
C GLU A 23 -15.66 -12.95 -12.14
N LEU A 24 -14.55 -13.35 -11.50
CA LEU A 24 -14.26 -14.76 -11.24
C LEU A 24 -15.21 -15.31 -10.16
N LYS A 25 -15.93 -16.39 -10.47
CA LYS A 25 -16.97 -16.96 -9.60
C LYS A 25 -16.45 -17.66 -8.34
N GLN A 26 -15.21 -18.14 -8.37
CA GLN A 26 -14.57 -18.91 -7.29
C GLN A 26 -13.05 -18.90 -7.48
N ASP A 27 -12.30 -19.18 -6.41
CA ASP A 27 -10.85 -19.33 -6.49
C ASP A 27 -10.43 -20.30 -7.62
N ASP A 28 -9.45 -19.89 -8.41
CA ASP A 28 -8.87 -20.71 -9.48
C ASP A 28 -7.34 -20.58 -9.48
N PRO A 29 -6.59 -21.70 -9.54
CA PRO A 29 -5.14 -21.66 -9.54
C PRO A 29 -4.50 -20.81 -10.66
N ASN A 30 -5.23 -20.60 -11.77
CA ASN A 30 -4.72 -19.84 -12.91
C ASN A 30 -5.19 -18.39 -12.89
N PHE A 31 -6.38 -18.13 -12.36
CA PHE A 31 -7.04 -16.81 -12.43
C PHE A 31 -7.01 -16.04 -11.11
N GLY A 32 -6.68 -16.69 -9.98
CA GLY A 32 -6.55 -16.05 -8.68
C GLY A 32 -7.76 -16.31 -7.79
N PHE A 33 -8.22 -15.26 -7.10
CA PHE A 33 -9.23 -15.37 -6.06
C PHE A 33 -10.64 -15.04 -6.57
N GLU A 34 -11.65 -15.63 -5.94
CA GLU A 34 -13.05 -15.25 -6.12
C GLU A 34 -13.23 -13.72 -6.05
N GLY A 35 -14.08 -13.17 -6.91
CA GLY A 35 -14.33 -11.74 -6.97
C GLY A 35 -13.30 -10.94 -7.77
N THR A 36 -12.26 -11.60 -8.31
CA THR A 36 -11.29 -10.89 -9.14
C THR A 36 -11.92 -10.43 -10.46
N ILE A 37 -11.74 -9.14 -10.79
CA ILE A 37 -12.32 -8.51 -11.97
C ILE A 37 -11.38 -8.59 -13.17
N PHE A 38 -11.95 -8.99 -14.30
CA PHE A 38 -11.30 -9.07 -15.59
C PHE A 38 -12.10 -8.30 -16.64
N PHE A 39 -11.45 -8.02 -17.76
CA PHE A 39 -12.11 -7.43 -18.91
C PHE A 39 -11.57 -7.98 -20.23
N ALA A 40 -12.40 -7.93 -21.26
CA ALA A 40 -12.01 -8.34 -22.61
C ALA A 40 -11.08 -7.27 -23.21
N THR A 41 -9.82 -7.63 -23.45
CA THR A 41 -8.83 -6.73 -24.07
C THR A 41 -8.77 -6.87 -25.58
N ASP A 42 -8.97 -8.09 -26.08
CA ASP A 42 -8.84 -8.43 -27.50
C ASP A 42 -9.57 -9.73 -27.81
N PHE A 43 -9.66 -10.04 -29.10
CA PHE A 43 -10.21 -11.29 -29.60
C PHE A 43 -9.24 -11.94 -30.60
N ALA A 44 -8.99 -13.22 -30.41
CA ALA A 44 -8.14 -14.02 -31.26
C ALA A 44 -8.94 -15.09 -31.98
N LYS A 45 -8.58 -15.37 -33.24
CA LYS A 45 -9.12 -16.52 -33.97
C LYS A 45 -8.02 -17.55 -34.12
N ASP A 46 -8.29 -18.77 -33.66
CA ASP A 46 -7.39 -19.90 -33.88
C ASP A 46 -7.34 -20.22 -35.37
N VAL A 47 -6.15 -20.18 -35.98
CA VAL A 47 -6.00 -20.41 -37.42
C VAL A 47 -6.22 -21.89 -37.78
N SER A 48 -5.96 -22.80 -36.85
CA SER A 48 -6.04 -24.24 -37.08
C SER A 48 -7.47 -24.77 -36.96
N THR A 49 -8.22 -24.32 -35.95
CA THR A 49 -9.58 -24.78 -35.70
C THR A 49 -10.64 -23.81 -36.23
N GLY A 50 -10.28 -22.54 -36.41
CA GLY A 50 -11.22 -21.48 -36.74
C GLY A 50 -11.98 -20.93 -35.52
N ASP A 51 -11.71 -21.46 -34.32
CA ASP A 51 -12.45 -21.08 -33.11
C ASP A 51 -12.07 -19.68 -32.63
N PHE A 52 -13.06 -18.99 -32.09
CA PHE A 52 -12.88 -17.68 -31.51
C PHE A 52 -12.48 -17.82 -30.03
N LYS A 53 -11.46 -17.05 -29.63
CA LYS A 53 -10.94 -17.00 -28.27
C LYS A 53 -10.90 -15.56 -27.81
N THR A 54 -11.22 -15.33 -26.54
CA THR A 54 -11.20 -13.99 -25.94
C THR A 54 -9.91 -13.82 -25.16
N VAL A 55 -9.26 -12.66 -25.32
CA VAL A 55 -8.11 -12.29 -24.52
C VAL A 55 -8.58 -11.44 -23.35
N ILE A 56 -8.45 -11.97 -22.15
CA ILE A 56 -8.88 -11.30 -20.91
C ILE A 56 -7.67 -10.86 -20.09
N ALA A 57 -7.83 -9.81 -19.30
CA ALA A 57 -6.78 -9.32 -18.40
C ALA A 57 -7.36 -8.77 -17.11
N TYR A 58 -6.55 -8.77 -16.06
CA TYR A 58 -6.87 -8.07 -14.82
C TYR A 58 -6.99 -6.57 -15.07
N THR A 59 -7.90 -5.93 -14.35
CA THR A 59 -7.90 -4.48 -14.22
C THR A 59 -6.76 -4.05 -13.29
N SER A 60 -6.11 -2.93 -13.61
CA SER A 60 -5.08 -2.33 -12.76
C SER A 60 -5.24 -0.82 -12.75
N PHE A 61 -5.39 -0.25 -11.56
CA PHE A 61 -5.48 1.19 -11.37
C PHE A 61 -4.11 1.74 -10.93
N ASN A 62 -3.64 2.79 -11.60
CA ASN A 62 -2.32 3.38 -11.34
C ASN A 62 -2.40 4.77 -10.67
N GLY A 63 -3.55 5.11 -10.09
CA GLY A 63 -3.81 6.43 -9.50
C GLY A 63 -4.34 7.48 -10.49
N MET A 64 -4.24 7.23 -11.80
CA MET A 64 -4.78 8.13 -12.82
C MET A 64 -5.88 7.50 -13.65
N ASN A 65 -5.67 6.26 -14.12
CA ASN A 65 -6.62 5.58 -15.00
C ASN A 65 -6.69 4.09 -14.68
N LEU A 66 -7.78 3.46 -15.10
CA LEU A 66 -7.90 2.01 -15.11
C LEU A 66 -7.30 1.46 -16.41
N GLY A 67 -6.44 0.45 -16.27
CA GLY A 67 -5.75 -0.13 -17.41
C GLY A 67 -5.66 -1.66 -17.35
N LYS A 68 -4.90 -2.20 -18.30
CA LYS A 68 -4.57 -3.61 -18.37
C LYS A 68 -3.48 -3.94 -17.36
N GLY A 69 -3.71 -4.95 -16.53
CA GLY A 69 -2.70 -5.54 -15.66
C GLY A 69 -1.60 -6.29 -16.43
N ILE A 70 -0.59 -6.77 -15.70
CA ILE A 70 0.61 -7.41 -16.27
C ILE A 70 0.28 -8.74 -16.95
N CYS A 71 -0.72 -9.46 -16.45
CA CYS A 71 -1.09 -10.79 -16.95
C CYS A 71 -2.33 -10.72 -17.85
N SER A 72 -2.31 -11.48 -18.94
CA SER A 72 -3.47 -11.73 -19.79
C SER A 72 -3.58 -13.20 -20.17
N PHE A 73 -4.81 -13.65 -20.35
CA PHE A 73 -5.16 -15.04 -20.61
C PHE A 73 -5.96 -15.12 -21.91
N ILE A 74 -5.76 -16.19 -22.65
CA ILE A 74 -6.56 -16.52 -23.83
C ILE A 74 -7.54 -17.61 -23.40
N VAL A 75 -8.82 -17.32 -23.43
CA VAL A 75 -9.89 -18.21 -22.95
C VAL A 75 -10.92 -18.46 -24.04
N THR A 76 -11.54 -19.64 -24.00
CA THR A 76 -12.68 -19.96 -24.88
C THR A 76 -13.98 -19.49 -24.23
N SER A 77 -15.07 -19.46 -25.01
CA SER A 77 -16.40 -19.11 -24.47
C SER A 77 -16.85 -20.07 -23.37
N GLU A 78 -16.51 -21.35 -23.46
CA GLU A 78 -16.86 -22.34 -22.43
C GLU A 78 -16.18 -22.02 -21.09
N ILE A 79 -14.88 -21.65 -21.12
CA ILE A 79 -14.14 -21.25 -19.93
C ILE A 79 -14.75 -19.97 -19.34
N LEU A 80 -15.12 -19.00 -20.19
CA LEU A 80 -15.78 -17.78 -19.74
C LEU A 80 -17.08 -18.08 -19.00
N GLU A 81 -17.95 -18.90 -19.58
CA GLU A 81 -19.23 -19.24 -18.98
C GLU A 81 -19.09 -20.10 -17.72
N GLU A 82 -18.11 -21.00 -17.68
CA GLU A 82 -17.86 -21.86 -16.51
C GLU A 82 -17.32 -21.04 -15.33
N LYS A 83 -16.28 -20.23 -15.57
CA LYS A 83 -15.46 -19.63 -14.50
C LYS A 83 -15.86 -18.22 -14.14
N PHE A 84 -16.52 -17.50 -15.04
CA PHE A 84 -16.79 -16.08 -14.88
C PHE A 84 -18.27 -15.77 -14.94
N GLN A 85 -18.65 -14.65 -14.34
CA GLN A 85 -19.97 -14.03 -14.46
C GLN A 85 -19.83 -12.63 -15.06
N PRO A 86 -20.70 -12.24 -16.01
CA PRO A 86 -20.66 -10.89 -16.57
C PRO A 86 -21.04 -9.87 -15.50
N ILE A 87 -20.41 -8.70 -15.56
CA ILE A 87 -20.77 -7.54 -14.75
C ILE A 87 -21.54 -6.58 -15.65
N GLU A 88 -22.71 -6.12 -15.19
CA GLU A 88 -23.55 -5.21 -15.97
C GLU A 88 -22.94 -3.81 -16.12
N THR A 89 -22.08 -3.43 -15.17
CA THR A 89 -21.36 -2.16 -15.19
C THR A 89 -20.36 -2.12 -16.35
N SER A 90 -20.38 -1.02 -17.10
CA SER A 90 -19.40 -0.80 -18.17
C SER A 90 -18.00 -0.54 -17.61
N PHE A 91 -16.96 -0.78 -18.41
CA PHE A 91 -15.57 -0.47 -18.02
C PHE A 91 -15.41 0.97 -17.51
N ARG A 92 -16.05 1.94 -18.17
CA ARG A 92 -15.96 3.37 -17.82
C ARG A 92 -16.67 3.71 -16.52
N GLU A 93 -17.77 3.03 -16.21
CA GLU A 93 -18.45 3.22 -14.93
C GLU A 93 -17.64 2.60 -13.80
N TYR A 94 -17.06 1.42 -14.03
CA TYR A 94 -16.19 0.78 -13.07
C TYR A 94 -14.91 1.59 -12.81
N GLU A 95 -14.30 2.17 -13.84
CA GLU A 95 -13.16 3.09 -13.70
C GLU A 95 -13.46 4.24 -12.71
N LYS A 96 -14.66 4.84 -12.80
CA LYS A 96 -15.08 5.91 -11.88
C LYS A 96 -15.30 5.40 -10.44
N ILE A 97 -15.77 4.17 -10.28
CA ILE A 97 -15.96 3.56 -8.95
C ILE A 97 -14.59 3.40 -8.29
N ILE A 98 -13.63 2.78 -9.00
CA ILE A 98 -12.28 2.55 -8.50
C ILE A 98 -11.54 3.87 -8.23
N GLU A 99 -11.65 4.85 -9.14
CA GLU A 99 -11.07 6.18 -8.94
C GLU A 99 -11.60 6.82 -7.65
N LYS A 100 -12.92 6.76 -7.43
CA LYS A 100 -13.55 7.33 -6.23
C LYS A 100 -13.07 6.63 -4.96
N GLU A 101 -13.04 5.30 -4.95
CA GLU A 101 -12.60 4.50 -3.79
C GLU A 101 -11.15 4.84 -3.42
N TYR A 102 -10.25 4.88 -4.41
CA TYR A 102 -8.85 5.22 -4.20
C TYR A 102 -8.66 6.60 -3.54
N TRP A 103 -9.35 7.64 -4.05
CA TRP A 103 -9.25 8.98 -3.49
C TRP A 103 -9.95 9.14 -2.14
N GLU A 104 -10.91 8.29 -1.80
CA GLU A 104 -11.51 8.25 -0.47
C GLU A 104 -10.58 7.60 0.56
N GLU A 105 -9.86 6.53 0.19
CA GLU A 105 -8.86 5.89 1.06
C GLU A 105 -7.68 6.82 1.34
N ARG A 106 -7.10 7.43 0.31
CA ARG A 106 -6.01 8.42 0.44
C ARG A 106 -6.33 9.54 1.42
N ARG A 107 -7.56 10.08 1.37
CA ARG A 107 -7.98 11.16 2.29
C ARG A 107 -8.11 10.69 3.73
N LYS A 108 -8.48 9.42 3.97
CA LYS A 108 -8.54 8.86 5.33
C LYS A 108 -7.14 8.66 5.91
N GLU A 109 -6.20 8.20 5.09
CA GLU A 109 -4.79 8.04 5.48
C GLU A 109 -4.16 9.39 5.86
N GLU A 110 -4.36 10.43 5.06
CA GLU A 110 -3.87 11.79 5.34
C GLU A 110 -4.42 12.35 6.67
N GLN A 111 -5.71 12.14 6.96
CA GLN A 111 -6.31 12.58 8.24
C GLN A 111 -5.74 11.80 9.44
N GLN A 112 -5.43 10.52 9.26
CA GLN A 112 -4.86 9.69 10.32
C GLN A 112 -3.38 10.06 10.59
N GLU A 113 -2.63 10.47 9.57
CA GLU A 113 -1.28 11.02 9.74
C GLU A 113 -1.29 12.40 10.45
N GLU A 114 -2.26 13.27 10.16
CA GLU A 114 -2.42 14.54 10.89
C GLU A 114 -2.74 14.31 12.38
N ASP A 115 -3.63 13.37 12.71
CA ASP A 115 -4.00 13.03 14.09
C ASP A 115 -2.87 12.31 14.86
N THR A 116 -1.92 11.66 14.16
CA THR A 116 -0.76 11.01 14.78
C THR A 116 0.51 11.87 14.74
N SER A 117 0.45 13.05 14.11
CA SER A 117 1.54 14.01 14.16
C SER A 117 1.77 14.44 15.62
N LEU A 118 2.91 14.07 16.17
CA LEU A 118 3.31 14.49 17.51
C LEU A 118 3.27 16.02 17.57
N PRO A 119 2.84 16.62 18.69
CA PRO A 119 2.84 18.07 18.82
C PRO A 119 4.22 18.61 18.47
N THR A 120 4.28 19.51 17.49
CA THR A 120 5.50 20.20 17.03
C THR A 120 6.13 21.07 18.13
N SER A 121 5.45 21.20 19.26
CA SER A 121 5.98 21.77 20.49
C SER A 121 6.01 20.70 21.58
N LEU A 122 7.21 20.38 22.04
CA LEU A 122 7.41 19.59 23.27
C LEU A 122 7.12 20.40 24.53
N VAL A 123 6.71 21.67 24.41
CA VAL A 123 6.40 22.55 25.53
C VAL A 123 4.99 23.12 25.40
N ASP A 124 4.25 23.14 26.50
CA ASP A 124 2.94 23.78 26.58
C ASP A 124 3.08 25.31 26.49
N LYS A 125 1.94 26.01 26.47
CA LYS A 125 1.86 27.49 26.41
C LYS A 125 2.52 28.22 27.59
N ASN A 126 2.94 27.51 28.64
CA ASN A 126 3.65 28.04 29.81
C ASN A 126 5.14 27.67 29.78
N GLY A 127 5.62 26.91 28.79
CA GLY A 127 7.00 26.44 28.68
C GLY A 127 7.26 25.12 29.41
N GLU A 128 6.23 24.36 29.79
CA GLU A 128 6.38 23.07 30.48
C GLU A 128 6.35 21.89 29.51
N ALA A 129 7.26 20.93 29.66
CA ALA A 129 7.41 19.83 28.72
C ALA A 129 6.18 18.89 28.70
N LEU A 130 5.68 18.53 27.52
CA LEU A 130 4.58 17.58 27.33
C LEU A 130 5.10 16.13 27.39
N TYR A 131 4.55 15.36 28.33
CA TYR A 131 4.85 13.94 28.52
C TYR A 131 4.13 13.09 27.45
N LEU A 132 4.87 12.37 26.61
CA LEU A 132 4.32 11.53 25.55
C LEU A 132 4.76 10.06 25.72
N ASN A 133 3.79 9.17 25.94
CA ASN A 133 3.87 7.71 25.83
C ASN A 133 5.11 7.03 26.44
N ASP A 134 5.12 6.88 27.77
CA ASP A 134 5.98 5.96 28.55
C ASP A 134 7.51 6.05 28.33
N LYS A 135 8.01 7.11 27.69
CA LYS A 135 9.42 7.47 27.68
C LYS A 135 9.60 8.81 28.38
N TRP A 136 10.44 8.81 29.41
CA TRP A 136 10.85 10.03 30.09
C TRP A 136 11.66 10.88 29.10
N ALA A 137 11.10 12.02 28.68
CA ALA A 137 11.92 13.14 28.24
C ALA A 137 12.62 13.70 29.49
N PHE A 138 13.84 13.24 29.74
CA PHE A 138 14.63 13.73 30.86
C PHE A 138 14.97 15.20 30.67
N GLN A 139 15.02 15.92 31.79
CA GLN A 139 15.36 17.33 31.87
C GLN A 139 16.83 17.53 31.44
N GLY A 140 17.00 17.92 30.18
CA GLY A 140 18.27 18.10 29.48
C GLY A 140 17.98 17.89 27.99
N GLU A 141 17.89 18.98 27.25
CA GLU A 141 17.36 19.01 25.88
C GLU A 141 18.11 18.04 24.95
N VAL A 142 17.51 16.88 24.68
CA VAL A 142 17.92 15.97 23.61
C VAL A 142 17.02 16.23 22.41
N PHE A 143 17.58 16.79 21.34
CA PHE A 143 16.91 16.90 20.05
C PHE A 143 17.21 15.66 19.21
N VAL A 144 16.18 14.86 18.91
CA VAL A 144 16.27 13.79 17.92
C VAL A 144 15.84 14.38 16.58
N LEU A 145 16.80 14.65 15.70
CA LEU A 145 16.52 15.01 14.31
C LEU A 145 16.33 13.72 13.50
N GLU A 146 15.06 13.35 13.30
CA GLU A 146 14.72 12.21 12.45
C GLU A 146 14.80 12.64 10.97
N LYS A 147 15.95 12.40 10.35
CA LYS A 147 16.06 12.39 8.89
C LYS A 147 16.40 10.96 8.49
N VAL A 148 15.42 10.27 7.93
CA VAL A 148 15.47 8.97 7.24
C VAL A 148 16.80 8.20 7.48
N ASN A 149 16.77 7.30 8.47
CA ASN A 149 17.74 6.24 8.78
C ASN A 149 19.04 6.54 9.56
N GLN A 150 19.19 7.69 10.26
CA GLN A 150 20.29 7.86 11.24
C GLN A 150 19.86 8.65 12.48
N GLU A 151 20.12 8.11 13.69
CA GLU A 151 19.95 8.81 14.96
C GLU A 151 21.21 9.63 15.29
N TYR A 152 21.04 10.93 15.52
CA TYR A 152 22.11 11.81 16.01
C TYR A 152 21.85 12.13 17.48
N TRP A 153 22.88 11.98 18.31
CA TRP A 153 22.83 12.30 19.73
C TRP A 153 23.66 13.56 19.97
N PHE A 154 23.02 14.63 20.44
CA PHE A 154 23.69 15.83 20.91
C PHE A 154 23.73 15.78 22.42
N ILE A 155 24.94 15.82 22.99
CA ILE A 155 25.15 15.87 24.44
C ILE A 155 25.69 17.28 24.73
N PRO A 156 24.94 18.14 25.44
CA PRO A 156 25.47 19.42 25.83
C PRO A 156 26.55 19.22 26.90
N GLU A 157 27.73 19.78 26.67
CA GLU A 157 28.81 19.80 27.67
C GLU A 157 28.96 21.22 28.23
N LYS A 158 29.30 21.31 29.51
CA LYS A 158 29.63 22.60 30.12
C LYS A 158 31.05 22.97 29.76
N ASN A 159 31.24 24.17 29.23
CA ASN A 159 32.56 24.72 29.01
C ASN A 159 33.23 25.07 30.35
N LYS A 160 34.48 25.54 30.29
CA LYS A 160 35.28 25.88 31.48
C LYS A 160 34.69 27.02 32.31
N ASP A 161 33.80 27.79 31.71
CA ASP A 161 33.08 28.91 32.35
C ASP A 161 31.70 28.48 32.86
N ASN A 162 31.41 27.17 32.82
CA ASN A 162 30.16 26.54 33.29
C ASN A 162 28.93 26.92 32.44
N GLU A 163 29.15 27.42 31.23
CA GLU A 163 28.13 27.69 30.21
C GLU A 163 27.94 26.46 29.32
N LEU A 164 26.73 26.26 28.80
CA LEU A 164 26.43 25.12 27.92
C LEU A 164 26.92 25.43 26.50
N GLU A 165 27.83 24.59 25.98
CA GLU A 165 28.24 24.62 24.58
C GLU A 165 27.81 23.34 23.87
N TRP A 166 27.36 23.49 22.62
CA TRP A 166 26.96 22.38 21.79
C TRP A 166 28.20 21.80 21.11
N VAL A 167 28.50 20.53 21.41
CA VAL A 167 29.60 19.80 20.78
C VAL A 167 29.08 19.11 19.52
N ASP A 168 29.89 19.08 18.46
CA ASP A 168 29.55 18.38 17.21
C ASP A 168 29.18 16.90 17.51
N PRO A 169 28.17 16.35 16.80
CA PRO A 169 27.60 15.06 17.16
C PRO A 169 28.62 13.92 16.94
N ILE A 170 28.70 13.02 17.92
CA ILE A 170 29.47 11.78 17.78
C ILE A 170 28.64 10.82 16.93
N ILE A 171 29.06 10.58 15.68
CA ILE A 171 28.45 9.58 14.81
C ILE A 171 28.87 8.20 15.33
N SER A 172 28.05 7.61 16.20
CA SER A 172 28.29 6.28 16.76
C SER A 172 27.62 5.21 15.88
N ASN A 173 28.39 4.61 14.97
CA ASN A 173 27.94 3.42 14.22
C ASN A 173 28.02 2.10 15.02
N GLN A 174 28.33 2.12 16.32
CA GLN A 174 28.45 0.91 17.14
C GLN A 174 27.88 1.12 18.54
N GLY A 175 27.01 0.20 18.97
CA GLY A 175 26.25 0.25 20.22
C GLY A 175 27.05 0.73 21.43
N VAL A 176 26.48 1.72 22.13
CA VAL A 176 27.05 2.37 23.31
C VAL A 176 27.22 1.35 24.44
N LYS A 177 28.48 1.09 24.85
CA LYS A 177 28.79 0.55 26.18
C LYS A 177 28.96 1.72 27.14
N ILE A 178 28.03 1.85 28.09
CA ILE A 178 28.16 2.79 29.20
C ILE A 178 29.24 2.25 30.14
N LYS A 179 30.30 3.04 30.37
CA LYS A 179 31.26 2.80 31.45
C LYS A 179 30.65 3.31 32.76
N GLU A 180 30.41 2.41 33.71
CA GLU A 180 30.25 2.77 35.11
C GLU A 180 31.64 3.05 35.70
N GLU A 181 31.94 4.29 36.07
CA GLU A 181 33.02 4.59 37.01
C GLU A 181 32.39 5.02 38.33
N ALA A 182 32.55 4.17 39.35
CA ALA A 182 32.18 4.46 40.73
C ALA A 182 33.18 5.44 41.35
N PRO A 183 32.75 6.35 42.24
CA PRO A 183 33.65 7.28 42.91
C PRO A 183 34.49 6.54 43.96
N THR A 184 35.80 6.51 43.76
CA THR A 184 36.76 6.17 44.83
C THR A 184 37.09 7.46 45.59
N GLY A 185 36.38 7.68 46.69
CA GLY A 185 36.80 8.62 47.72
C GLY A 185 37.62 7.89 48.77
N GLU A 186 38.92 8.16 48.83
CA GLU A 186 39.72 7.94 50.03
C GLU A 186 39.75 9.23 50.87
N MET A 187 39.79 9.05 52.19
CA MET A 187 39.77 10.07 53.26
C MET A 187 41.00 10.98 53.27
#